data_AF-A0A952V9G6-F1
#
_entry.id   AF-A0A952V9G6-F1
#
_cell.length_a   1.000
_cell.length_b   1.000
_cell.length_c   1.000
_cell.angle_alpha   90.00
_cell.angle_beta   90.00
_cell.angle_gamma   90.00
#
_symmetry.space_group_name_H-M   'P 1'
#
loop_
_entity.id
_entity.type
_entity.pdbx_description
1 polymer ?
#
loop_
_entity_poly.entity_id
_entity_poly.type
_entity_poly.pdbx_seq_one_letter_code
_entity_poly.pdbx_strand_id
1 'polypeptide(L)'
;MENTDESILKAVDELVEAWCDRRCYTALRHILNGYPISSPLTDGWAALLDALENVRAFAQEEITEDEKLRVNMLIAEISKMVFR
;
A
#
# COMPACT_ATOMS: atom_id res chain seq x y z
N MET A 1 -18.90 9.12 9.16
CA MET A 1 -17.51 9.59 9.00
C MET A 1 -16.69 8.33 8.85
N GLU A 2 -16.20 8.04 7.64
CA GLU A 2 -15.35 6.86 7.40
C GLU A 2 -14.07 7.02 8.23
N ASN A 3 -13.64 5.97 8.92
CA ASN A 3 -12.42 6.00 9.72
C ASN A 3 -11.20 6.16 8.77
N THR A 4 -10.23 7.01 9.09
CA THR A 4 -9.04 7.22 8.25
C THR A 4 -8.33 5.90 7.96
N ASP A 5 -8.22 5.03 8.96
CA ASP A 5 -7.64 3.69 8.83
C ASP A 5 -8.39 2.83 7.81
N GLU A 6 -9.73 2.82 7.87
CA GLU A 6 -10.58 2.08 6.93
C GLU A 6 -10.43 2.60 5.50
N SER A 7 -10.34 3.93 5.32
CA SER A 7 -10.16 4.54 4.01
C SER A 7 -8.82 4.21 3.37
N ILE A 8 -7.74 4.13 4.18
CA ILE A 8 -6.42 3.73 3.73
C ILE A 8 -6.41 2.26 3.33
N LEU A 9 -6.96 1.38 4.18
CA LEU A 9 -7.04 -0.05 3.89
C LEU A 9 -7.83 -0.32 2.61
N LYS A 10 -9.00 0.30 2.47
CA LYS A 10 -9.82 0.20 1.25
C LYS A 10 -9.06 0.65 0.00
N ALA A 11 -8.29 1.74 0.08
CA ALA A 11 -7.50 2.21 -1.05
C ALA A 11 -6.34 1.25 -1.40
N VAL A 12 -5.79 0.53 -0.42
CA VAL A 12 -4.82 -0.56 -0.66
C VAL A 12 -5.51 -1.76 -1.29
N ASP A 13 -6.70 -2.15 -0.81
CA ASP A 13 -7.50 -3.24 -1.39
C ASP A 13 -7.75 -3.00 -2.88
N GLU A 14 -8.20 -1.78 -3.22
CA GLU A 14 -8.46 -1.37 -4.61
C GLU A 14 -7.21 -1.50 -5.52
N LEU A 15 -6.02 -1.16 -5.00
CA LEU A 15 -4.76 -1.34 -5.73
C LEU A 15 -4.41 -2.82 -5.89
N VAL A 16 -4.55 -3.62 -4.83
CA VAL A 16 -4.20 -5.04 -4.86
C VAL A 16 -5.11 -5.80 -5.81
N GLU A 17 -6.42 -5.52 -5.81
CA GLU A 17 -7.36 -6.12 -6.78
C GLU A 17 -6.98 -5.76 -8.22
N ALA A 18 -6.71 -4.47 -8.50
CA ALA A 18 -6.29 -4.04 -9.83
C ALA A 18 -4.96 -4.71 -10.29
N TRP A 19 -4.04 -4.92 -9.36
CA TRP A 19 -2.79 -5.64 -9.62
C TRP A 19 -2.99 -7.14 -9.82
N CYS A 20 -3.92 -7.77 -9.11
CA CYS A 20 -4.31 -9.16 -9.33
C CYS A 20 -4.90 -9.35 -10.73
N ASP A 21 -5.81 -8.47 -11.15
CA ASP A 21 -6.45 -8.51 -12.48
C ASP A 21 -5.42 -8.39 -13.62
N ARG A 22 -4.46 -7.48 -13.46
CA ARG A 22 -3.40 -7.24 -14.46
C ARG A 22 -2.17 -8.13 -14.29
N ARG A 23 -2.15 -8.99 -13.26
CA ARG A 23 -1.02 -9.87 -12.90
C ARG A 23 0.29 -9.09 -12.67
N CYS A 24 0.21 -8.00 -11.92
CA CYS A 24 1.36 -7.18 -11.55
C CYS A 24 2.20 -7.89 -10.45
N TYR A 25 2.92 -8.96 -10.82
CA TYR A 25 3.62 -9.83 -9.88
C TYR A 25 4.70 -9.13 -9.05
N THR A 26 5.35 -8.09 -9.56
CA THR A 26 6.38 -7.37 -8.79
C THR A 26 5.71 -6.53 -7.71
N ALA A 27 4.67 -5.77 -8.06
CA ALA A 27 3.86 -5.03 -7.09
C ALA A 27 3.26 -5.98 -6.04
N LEU A 28 2.65 -7.09 -6.48
CA LEU A 28 2.04 -8.11 -5.61
C LEU A 28 3.07 -8.75 -4.66
N ARG A 29 4.27 -9.11 -5.16
CA ARG A 29 5.34 -9.67 -4.34
C ARG A 29 5.76 -8.73 -3.21
N HIS A 30 5.80 -7.42 -3.47
CA HIS A 30 6.22 -6.45 -2.47
C HIS A 30 5.09 -6.11 -1.48
N ILE A 31 3.87 -5.87 -1.97
CA ILE A 31 2.75 -5.47 -1.11
C ILE A 31 2.35 -6.57 -0.12
N LEU A 32 2.44 -7.85 -0.52
CA LEU A 32 2.05 -8.99 0.33
C LEU A 32 2.92 -9.18 1.58
N ASN A 33 4.05 -8.46 1.70
CA ASN A 33 4.85 -8.46 2.92
C ASN A 33 4.24 -7.60 4.05
N GLY A 34 3.37 -6.63 3.69
CA GLY A 34 2.71 -5.73 4.64
C GLY A 34 1.18 -5.72 4.54
N TYR A 35 0.61 -6.38 3.53
CA TYR A 35 -0.81 -6.50 3.28
C TYR A 35 -1.25 -7.97 3.15
N PRO A 36 -2.37 -8.39 3.74
CA PRO A 36 -3.22 -7.62 4.64
C PRO A 36 -2.52 -7.33 5.98
N ILE A 37 -2.92 -6.22 6.62
CA ILE A 37 -2.36 -5.87 7.93
C ILE A 37 -2.72 -6.96 8.95
N SER A 38 -1.71 -7.54 9.60
CA SER A 38 -1.86 -8.59 10.61
C SER A 38 -2.24 -8.07 12.01
N SER A 39 -2.01 -6.79 12.27
CA SER A 39 -2.34 -6.10 13.53
C SER A 39 -2.62 -4.62 13.27
N PRO A 40 -3.73 -4.04 13.75
CA PRO A 40 -4.04 -2.62 13.54
C PRO A 40 -3.16 -1.65 14.36
N LEU A 41 -2.17 -2.19 15.10
CA LEU A 41 -1.20 -1.39 15.85
C LEU A 41 -0.10 -0.84 14.93
N THR A 42 0.74 0.03 15.49
CA THR A 42 1.83 0.73 14.77
C THR A 42 2.72 -0.19 13.95
N ASP A 43 3.02 -1.41 14.44
CA ASP A 43 3.88 -2.37 13.73
C ASP A 43 3.26 -2.86 12.41
N GLY A 44 1.93 -3.03 12.36
CA GLY A 44 1.23 -3.41 11.14
C GLY A 44 1.23 -2.28 10.11
N TRP A 45 1.06 -1.04 10.55
CA TRP A 45 1.18 0.15 9.71
C TRP A 45 2.61 0.35 9.19
N ALA A 46 3.63 0.09 10.01
CA ALA A 46 5.03 0.15 9.60
C ALA A 46 5.34 -0.91 8.52
N ALA A 47 4.86 -2.14 8.68
CA ALA A 47 5.03 -3.18 7.67
C ALA A 47 4.34 -2.83 6.35
N LEU A 48 3.13 -2.26 6.39
CA LEU A 48 2.43 -1.79 5.19
C LEU A 48 3.17 -0.62 4.52
N LEU A 49 3.69 0.32 5.32
CA LEU A 49 4.51 1.43 4.81
C LEU A 49 5.72 0.91 4.05
N ASP A 50 6.52 0.04 4.66
CA ASP A 50 7.70 -0.56 4.03
C ASP A 50 7.33 -1.33 2.75
N ALA A 51 6.20 -2.05 2.75
CA ALA A 51 5.71 -2.77 1.58
C ALA A 51 5.36 -1.82 0.42
N LEU A 52 4.67 -0.71 0.69
CA LEU A 52 4.33 0.31 -0.31
C LEU A 52 5.57 1.04 -0.83
N GLU A 53 6.55 1.33 0.02
CA GLU A 53 7.82 1.93 -0.41
C GLU A 53 8.60 1.00 -1.34
N ASN A 54 8.56 -0.30 -1.10
CA ASN A 54 9.14 -1.29 -1.99
C ASN A 54 8.37 -1.39 -3.32
N VAL A 55 7.03 -1.33 -3.32
CA VAL A 55 6.24 -1.23 -4.57
C VAL A 55 6.68 0.00 -5.37
N ARG A 56 6.78 1.16 -4.72
CA ARG A 56 7.28 2.39 -5.35
C ARG A 56 8.71 2.22 -5.89
N ALA A 57 9.58 1.49 -5.23
CA ALA A 57 10.96 1.33 -5.68
C ALA A 57 11.10 0.34 -6.86
N PHE A 58 10.34 -0.77 -6.84
CA PHE A 58 10.62 -1.92 -7.68
C PHE A 58 9.55 -2.24 -8.74
N ALA A 59 8.32 -1.73 -8.60
CA ALA A 59 7.22 -2.02 -9.51
C ALA A 59 6.90 -0.88 -10.51
N GLN A 60 7.80 0.11 -10.64
CA GLN A 60 7.58 1.32 -11.45
C GLN A 60 7.21 1.08 -12.92
N GLU A 61 7.69 -0.02 -13.51
CA GLU A 61 7.41 -0.39 -14.91
C GLU A 61 6.10 -1.17 -15.07
N GLU A 62 5.50 -1.61 -13.96
CA GLU A 62 4.35 -2.54 -13.94
C GLU A 62 3.04 -1.85 -13.54
N ILE A 63 3.13 -0.78 -12.74
CA ILE A 63 1.98 0.00 -12.25
C ILE A 63 1.80 1.29 -13.07
N THR A 64 0.56 1.75 -13.16
CA THR A 64 0.21 2.95 -13.94
C THR A 64 0.64 4.24 -13.22
N GLU A 65 0.69 5.37 -13.93
CA GLU A 65 1.01 6.67 -13.30
C GLU A 65 -0.01 7.06 -12.22
N ASP A 66 -1.29 6.75 -12.42
CA ASP A 66 -2.33 7.00 -11.42
C ASP A 66 -2.10 6.14 -10.15
N GLU A 67 -1.68 4.89 -10.32
CA GLU A 67 -1.35 4.00 -9.20
C GLU A 67 -0.08 4.44 -8.49
N LYS A 68 0.94 4.94 -9.20
CA LYS A 68 2.14 5.54 -8.58
C LYS A 68 1.76 6.73 -7.69
N LEU A 69 0.88 7.60 -8.19
CA LEU A 69 0.38 8.71 -7.41
C LEU A 69 -0.37 8.22 -6.16
N ARG A 70 -1.23 7.20 -6.32
CA ARG A 70 -1.98 6.58 -5.22
C ARG A 70 -1.05 5.99 -4.16
N VAL A 71 -0.04 5.22 -4.56
CA VAL A 71 0.97 4.64 -3.67
C VAL A 71 1.73 5.74 -2.91
N ASN A 72 2.12 6.82 -3.58
CA ASN A 72 2.80 7.95 -2.93
C ASN A 72 1.92 8.66 -1.89
N MET A 73 0.63 8.84 -2.18
CA MET A 73 -0.32 9.42 -1.22
C MET A 73 -0.48 8.51 0.01
N LEU A 74 -0.65 7.19 -0.20
CA LEU A 74 -0.77 6.22 0.88
C LEU A 74 0.48 6.17 1.77
N ILE A 75 1.68 6.19 1.17
CA ILE A 75 2.95 6.30 1.91
C ILE A 75 2.96 7.54 2.81
N ALA A 76 2.58 8.70 2.26
CA ALA A 76 2.56 9.95 3.01
C ALA A 76 1.52 9.97 4.14
N GLU A 77 0.39 9.29 3.96
CA GLU A 77 -0.66 9.16 4.98
C GLU A 77 -0.25 8.20 6.11
N ILE A 78 0.23 7.01 5.76
CA ILE A 78 0.65 5.99 6.74
C ILE A 78 1.89 6.45 7.51
N SER A 79 2.82 7.15 6.87
CA SER A 79 3.99 7.74 7.54
C SER A 79 3.59 8.66 8.71
N LYS A 80 2.50 9.42 8.57
CA LYS A 80 1.97 10.27 9.66
C LYS A 80 1.39 9.46 10.83
N MET A 81 1.01 8.21 10.62
CA MET A 81 0.49 7.33 11.66
C MET A 81 1.62 6.61 12.40
N VAL A 82 2.67 6.23 11.67
CA VAL A 82 3.82 5.47 12.21
C VAL A 82 4.77 6.37 13.02
N PHE A 83 5.07 7.58 12.53
CA PHE A 83 6.07 8.48 13.15
C PHE A 83 5.44 9.61 13.99
N ARG A 84 4.23 9.39 14.49
CA ARG A 84 3.46 10.39 15.23
C ARG A 84 3.87 10.50 16.70
#